data_AF-A0A2E9MAM4-F1
#
_entry.id   AF-A0A2E9MAM4-F1
#
_cell.length_a   1.000
_cell.length_b   1.000
_cell.length_c   1.000
_cell.angle_alpha   90.00
_cell.angle_beta   90.00
_cell.angle_gamma   90.00
#
_symmetry.space_group_name_H-M   'P 1'
#
loop_
_entity.id
_entity.type
_entity.pdbx_description
1 polymer ?
#
loop_
_entity_poly.entity_id
_entity_poly.type
_entity_poly.pdbx_seq_one_letter_code
_entity_poly.pdbx_strand_id
1 'polypeptide(L)'
;MLFRAWRALRPLLPICAFCFLLTIAVSAPRTADAVSTVSPRFDAPAVAVHMPQSISLLLTYFPGNGEAITSATLTVASGAKIEAVTSARGRVRFSSDEINVDYLEDPIGTSVTDTLQLTLMAHAVGLLDWHATLATTLDTESTSLHQPTWSLSVEESLAARWAISPKKWYVGESVEVAIDVMNEDSRSLSGLDIEWSTHVRTDATSEPPWPQPGQSQISYQVTAHVGQSAPATALEISGAAVSERLTHSVLSPQQISILPLPQLHVQGTGLQRDQDGTVTCVWSLDGSRPMRVKDLRFIVDGLTSAAAEGATVDFDAQAGRAQVSIADRELSPGEELSITMRLVPRRSGPLAFRPQVIPYERDEPIQVATVSILPVVDGELVSTDAAARPPTDLELARGGLTESWTSALADLSVPAGSTVRLKAEGRHDANWLVEEAITEALLLRGDRLPLDDEGASYELVFQVASAGAVYEPQRSKLNPFGSRQARNTRVQVNARLIDGERADRQILWARRIESRAEDEVGSDAAALLGGADAVDQAIVPANQRVLEAGLSGLIVGGLFFVFFSP
;
A
#
# COMPACT_ATOMS: atom_id res chain seq x y z
N MET A 1 -1.20 -70.51 -74.81
CA MET A 1 -2.20 -69.51 -74.33
C MET A 1 -1.58 -68.27 -73.65
N LEU A 2 -0.31 -68.27 -73.22
CA LEU A 2 0.34 -67.09 -72.59
C LEU A 2 0.79 -65.97 -73.56
N PHE A 3 0.93 -66.22 -74.86
CA PHE A 3 1.44 -65.22 -75.81
C PHE A 3 0.38 -64.25 -76.38
N ARG A 4 -0.91 -64.54 -76.23
CA ARG A 4 -2.00 -63.66 -76.72
C ARG A 4 -2.41 -62.57 -75.72
N ALA A 5 -2.26 -62.82 -74.42
CA ALA A 5 -2.54 -61.83 -73.39
C ALA A 5 -1.52 -60.67 -73.37
N TRP A 6 -0.28 -60.91 -73.78
CA TRP A 6 0.79 -59.90 -73.72
C TRP A 6 0.73 -58.86 -74.87
N ARG A 7 0.13 -59.20 -76.02
CA ARG A 7 -0.06 -58.24 -77.13
C ARG A 7 -1.20 -57.25 -76.88
N ALA A 8 -2.20 -57.61 -76.09
CA ALA A 8 -3.32 -56.73 -75.76
C ALA A 8 -2.97 -55.68 -74.68
N LEU A 9 -1.97 -55.93 -73.83
CA LEU A 9 -1.55 -55.01 -72.76
C LEU A 9 -0.45 -54.02 -73.15
N ARG A 10 0.26 -54.23 -74.27
CA ARG A 10 1.33 -53.32 -74.74
C ARG A 10 0.90 -51.87 -75.00
N PRO A 11 -0.27 -51.57 -75.59
CA PRO A 11 -0.69 -50.18 -75.81
C PRO A 11 -1.31 -49.52 -74.56
N LEU A 12 -1.65 -50.30 -73.52
CA LEU A 12 -2.21 -49.79 -72.26
C LEU A 12 -1.13 -49.40 -71.24
N LEU A 13 0.07 -49.98 -71.33
CA LEU A 13 1.21 -49.62 -70.48
C LEU A 13 1.62 -48.14 -70.53
N PRO A 14 1.74 -47.48 -71.70
CA PRO A 14 2.06 -46.05 -71.74
C PRO A 14 0.89 -45.18 -71.25
N ILE A 15 -0.36 -45.63 -71.43
CA ILE A 15 -1.55 -44.90 -70.95
C ILE A 15 -1.65 -45.01 -69.43
N CYS A 16 -1.44 -46.19 -68.85
CA CYS A 16 -1.40 -46.36 -67.39
C CYS A 16 -0.19 -45.63 -66.78
N ALA A 17 0.98 -45.63 -67.43
CA ALA A 17 2.13 -44.85 -66.96
C ALA A 17 1.89 -43.34 -67.05
N PHE A 18 1.23 -42.87 -68.12
CA PHE A 18 0.86 -41.46 -68.29
C PHE A 18 -0.22 -41.05 -67.29
N CYS A 19 -1.23 -41.89 -67.04
CA CYS A 19 -2.23 -41.66 -66.00
C CYS A 19 -1.62 -41.70 -64.59
N PHE A 20 -0.67 -42.60 -64.31
CA PHE A 20 0.04 -42.67 -63.03
C PHE A 20 0.94 -41.45 -62.81
N LEU A 21 1.64 -40.99 -63.86
CA LEU A 21 2.41 -39.74 -63.87
C LEU A 21 1.51 -38.50 -63.75
N LEU A 22 0.32 -38.50 -64.36
CA LEU A 22 -0.67 -37.43 -64.20
C LEU A 22 -1.26 -37.41 -62.81
N THR A 23 -1.55 -38.57 -62.19
CA THR A 23 -1.96 -38.60 -60.79
C THR A 23 -0.84 -38.14 -59.87
N ILE A 24 0.43 -38.49 -60.11
CA ILE A 24 1.58 -37.99 -59.32
C ILE A 24 1.78 -36.48 -59.54
N ALA A 25 1.52 -35.95 -60.74
CA ALA A 25 1.63 -34.52 -61.04
C ALA A 25 0.43 -33.69 -60.52
N VAL A 26 -0.74 -34.30 -60.37
CA VAL A 26 -1.96 -33.67 -59.80
C VAL A 26 -2.05 -33.88 -58.28
N SER A 27 -1.34 -34.89 -57.74
CA SER A 27 -1.18 -35.17 -56.31
C SER A 27 0.21 -34.81 -55.78
N ALA A 28 0.96 -33.97 -56.49
CA ALA A 28 1.98 -33.18 -55.81
C ALA A 28 1.19 -32.31 -54.83
N PRO A 29 1.38 -32.43 -53.50
CA PRO A 29 0.78 -31.47 -52.60
C PRO A 29 1.25 -30.10 -53.10
N ARG A 30 0.33 -29.28 -53.60
CA ARG A 30 0.56 -27.85 -53.58
C ARG A 30 0.73 -27.57 -52.09
N THR A 31 1.97 -27.44 -51.64
CA THR A 31 2.24 -26.71 -50.42
C THR A 31 1.64 -25.34 -50.69
N ALA A 32 0.40 -25.14 -50.22
CA ALA A 32 0.02 -23.79 -49.85
C ALA A 32 1.04 -23.47 -48.78
N ASP A 33 2.08 -22.71 -49.14
CA ASP A 33 3.03 -22.20 -48.19
C ASP A 33 2.18 -21.50 -47.14
N ALA A 34 2.11 -22.10 -45.96
CA ALA A 34 1.29 -21.58 -44.89
C ALA A 34 2.07 -20.37 -44.37
N VAL A 35 1.67 -19.18 -44.80
CA VAL A 35 2.35 -17.94 -44.48
C VAL A 35 1.96 -17.49 -43.08
N SER A 36 2.94 -17.24 -42.21
CA SER A 36 2.70 -16.60 -40.92
C SER A 36 1.98 -15.27 -41.05
N THR A 37 0.95 -15.04 -40.24
CA THR A 37 0.16 -13.80 -40.25
C THR A 37 -0.06 -13.24 -38.84
N VAL A 38 -0.53 -12.01 -38.76
CA VAL A 38 -0.86 -11.31 -37.50
C VAL A 38 -2.20 -10.60 -37.64
N SER A 39 -3.02 -10.69 -36.59
CA SER A 39 -4.26 -9.96 -36.42
C SER A 39 -4.11 -8.94 -35.30
N PRO A 40 -4.14 -7.63 -35.59
CA PRO A 40 -4.07 -6.56 -34.61
C PRO A 40 -5.46 -6.18 -34.08
N ARG A 41 -5.53 -5.81 -32.80
CA ARG A 41 -6.72 -5.20 -32.18
C ARG A 41 -6.31 -4.21 -31.11
N PHE A 42 -6.80 -2.98 -31.20
CA PHE A 42 -6.70 -2.02 -30.10
C PHE A 42 -7.76 -2.32 -29.03
N ASP A 43 -7.40 -2.10 -27.76
CA ASP A 43 -8.34 -2.10 -26.65
C ASP A 43 -9.27 -0.88 -26.70
N ALA A 44 -8.74 0.28 -27.09
CA ALA A 44 -9.46 1.52 -27.29
C ALA A 44 -9.99 1.66 -28.74
N PRO A 45 -11.26 2.07 -28.92
CA PRO A 45 -11.83 2.29 -30.26
C PRO A 45 -11.30 3.56 -30.95
N ALA A 46 -10.91 4.59 -30.18
CA ALA A 46 -10.26 5.79 -30.68
C ALA A 46 -9.32 6.41 -29.63
N VAL A 47 -8.43 7.31 -30.09
CA VAL A 47 -7.57 8.15 -29.24
C VAL A 47 -7.82 9.63 -29.52
N ALA A 48 -7.61 10.48 -28.51
CA ALA A 48 -7.69 11.92 -28.68
C ALA A 48 -6.45 12.52 -29.37
N VAL A 49 -6.62 13.64 -30.08
CA VAL A 49 -5.54 14.37 -30.76
C VAL A 49 -4.74 15.24 -29.79
N HIS A 50 -3.47 15.51 -30.11
CA HIS A 50 -2.55 16.42 -29.41
C HIS A 50 -2.21 16.07 -27.95
N MET A 51 -2.43 14.82 -27.54
CA MET A 51 -2.12 14.38 -26.19
C MET A 51 -1.57 12.94 -26.16
N PRO A 52 -0.51 12.67 -25.38
CA PRO A 52 -0.04 11.32 -25.14
C PRO A 52 -1.12 10.49 -24.43
N GLN A 53 -1.41 9.30 -24.96
CA GLN A 53 -2.35 8.34 -24.38
C GLN A 53 -1.73 6.95 -24.35
N SER A 54 -1.90 6.26 -23.23
CA SER A 54 -1.52 4.86 -23.10
C SER A 54 -2.68 3.97 -23.58
N ILE A 55 -2.42 3.10 -24.55
CA ILE A 55 -3.37 2.13 -25.10
C ILE A 55 -2.72 0.76 -25.22
N SER A 56 -3.52 -0.29 -25.34
CA SER A 56 -3.04 -1.66 -25.58
C SER A 56 -3.32 -2.10 -27.00
N LEU A 57 -2.28 -2.58 -27.69
CA LEU A 57 -2.40 -3.27 -28.98
C LEU A 57 -2.20 -4.76 -28.76
N LEU A 58 -3.26 -5.53 -28.99
CA LEU A 58 -3.23 -6.98 -28.97
C LEU A 58 -2.84 -7.47 -30.37
N LEU A 59 -1.72 -8.18 -30.46
CA LEU A 59 -1.23 -8.80 -31.68
C LEU A 59 -1.38 -10.31 -31.59
N THR A 60 -2.37 -10.86 -32.27
CA THR A 60 -2.55 -12.30 -32.36
C THR A 60 -1.80 -12.83 -33.56
N TYR A 61 -0.74 -13.60 -33.31
CA TYR A 61 0.07 -14.23 -34.32
C TYR A 61 -0.50 -15.59 -34.72
N PHE A 62 -0.38 -15.94 -36.00
CA PHE A 62 -0.76 -17.22 -36.57
C PHE A 62 0.41 -17.74 -37.39
N PRO A 63 1.32 -18.52 -36.78
CA PRO A 63 2.47 -19.06 -37.47
C PRO A 63 2.06 -20.02 -38.58
N GLY A 64 2.83 -19.98 -39.66
CA GLY A 64 2.79 -20.91 -40.76
C GLY A 64 3.16 -22.34 -40.36
N ASN A 65 2.74 -23.32 -41.16
CA ASN A 65 3.13 -24.72 -40.96
C ASN A 65 4.65 -24.87 -41.12
N GLY A 66 5.34 -25.18 -40.01
CA GLY A 66 6.80 -25.31 -39.99
C GLY A 66 7.55 -23.98 -39.88
N GLU A 67 6.85 -22.87 -39.68
CA GLU A 67 7.41 -21.56 -39.41
C GLU A 67 7.32 -21.25 -37.92
N ALA A 68 8.31 -20.49 -37.41
CA ALA A 68 8.16 -19.75 -36.17
C ALA A 68 8.46 -18.27 -36.46
N ILE A 69 7.64 -17.38 -35.90
CA ILE A 69 7.85 -15.94 -36.01
C ILE A 69 8.96 -15.55 -35.04
N THR A 70 10.00 -14.90 -35.55
CA THR A 70 11.19 -14.49 -34.80
C THR A 70 11.23 -13.00 -34.54
N SER A 71 10.55 -12.18 -35.36
CA SER A 71 10.32 -10.77 -35.06
C SER A 71 9.08 -10.22 -35.78
N ALA A 72 8.58 -9.10 -35.27
CA ALA A 72 7.52 -8.32 -35.88
C ALA A 72 7.91 -6.84 -35.91
N THR A 73 7.84 -6.22 -37.08
CA THR A 73 8.00 -4.77 -37.24
C THR A 73 6.63 -4.15 -37.51
N LEU A 74 6.27 -3.13 -36.76
CA LEU A 74 5.03 -2.36 -36.89
C LEU A 74 5.41 -0.94 -37.27
N THR A 75 4.83 -0.39 -38.33
CA THR A 75 5.07 0.98 -38.76
C THR A 75 3.76 1.75 -38.71
N VAL A 76 3.78 2.94 -38.12
CA VAL A 76 2.63 3.85 -38.07
C VAL A 76 2.78 4.93 -39.14
N ALA A 77 1.70 5.20 -39.87
CA ALA A 77 1.67 6.26 -40.88
C ALA A 77 1.88 7.65 -40.25
N SER A 78 2.34 8.61 -41.06
CA SER A 78 2.54 9.98 -40.61
C SER A 78 1.25 10.55 -40.00
N GLY A 79 1.31 11.01 -38.75
CA GLY A 79 0.13 11.51 -38.05
C GLY A 79 0.12 11.22 -36.55
N ALA A 80 1.04 10.39 -36.06
CA ALA A 80 1.27 10.19 -34.64
C ALA A 80 2.75 9.97 -34.33
N LYS A 81 3.07 10.06 -33.05
CA LYS A 81 4.39 9.77 -32.49
C LYS A 81 4.25 8.73 -31.39
N ILE A 82 5.07 7.69 -31.46
CA ILE A 82 5.24 6.68 -30.42
C ILE A 82 6.24 7.22 -29.39
N GLU A 83 5.84 7.20 -28.11
CA GLU A 83 6.64 7.75 -27.01
C GLU A 83 7.21 6.66 -26.09
N ALA A 84 6.46 5.58 -25.90
CA ALA A 84 6.88 4.43 -25.13
C ALA A 84 6.18 3.16 -25.65
N VAL A 85 6.87 2.02 -25.59
CA VAL A 85 6.29 0.71 -25.92
C VAL A 85 6.91 -0.37 -25.02
N THR A 86 6.08 -1.24 -24.49
CA THR A 86 6.50 -2.51 -23.87
C THR A 86 5.71 -3.67 -24.47
N SER A 87 6.28 -4.86 -24.48
CA SER A 87 5.63 -6.10 -24.91
C SER A 87 5.60 -7.07 -23.73
N ALA A 88 4.51 -7.82 -23.61
CA ALA A 88 4.36 -8.84 -22.59
C ALA A 88 5.22 -10.09 -22.86
N ARG A 89 5.62 -10.33 -24.11
CA ARG A 89 6.35 -11.54 -24.53
C ARG A 89 7.73 -11.27 -25.11
N GLY A 90 7.84 -10.27 -25.98
CA GLY A 90 9.03 -9.99 -26.77
C GLY A 90 9.86 -8.83 -26.22
N ARG A 91 11.09 -8.70 -26.72
CA ARG A 91 11.91 -7.53 -26.45
C ARG A 91 11.62 -6.45 -27.48
N VAL A 92 11.31 -5.24 -27.01
CA VAL A 92 10.91 -4.14 -27.89
C VAL A 92 12.08 -3.18 -28.11
N ARG A 93 12.22 -2.73 -29.37
CA ARG A 93 12.95 -1.52 -29.76
C ARG A 93 11.99 -0.66 -30.58
N PHE A 94 11.98 0.64 -30.38
CA PHE A 94 11.05 1.52 -31.11
C PHE A 94 11.70 2.87 -31.47
N SER A 95 11.19 3.48 -32.53
CA SER A 95 11.40 4.88 -32.92
C SER A 95 10.06 5.64 -32.80
N SER A 96 10.01 6.88 -33.28
CA SER A 96 8.77 7.68 -33.30
C SER A 96 7.64 7.07 -34.12
N ASP A 97 7.96 6.23 -35.11
CA ASP A 97 7.06 5.75 -36.15
C ASP A 97 7.18 4.24 -36.42
N GLU A 98 8.09 3.54 -35.74
CA GLU A 98 8.33 2.12 -35.92
C GLU A 98 8.50 1.40 -34.57
N ILE A 99 7.96 0.19 -34.47
CA ILE A 99 8.13 -0.72 -33.33
C ILE A 99 8.68 -2.03 -33.88
N ASN A 100 9.81 -2.49 -33.36
CA ASN A 100 10.36 -3.81 -33.63
C ASN A 100 10.27 -4.66 -32.36
N VAL A 101 9.57 -5.78 -32.46
CA VAL A 101 9.43 -6.77 -31.38
C VAL A 101 10.22 -8.01 -31.75
N ASP A 102 11.21 -8.34 -30.91
CA ASP A 102 12.12 -9.47 -31.06
C ASP A 102 11.65 -10.66 -30.21
N TYR A 103 11.47 -11.80 -30.86
CA TYR A 103 11.06 -13.08 -30.30
C TYR A 103 12.15 -14.16 -30.44
N LEU A 104 13.40 -13.81 -30.74
CA LEU A 104 14.47 -14.80 -30.99
C LEU A 104 14.73 -15.74 -29.80
N GLU A 105 14.53 -15.28 -28.57
CA GLU A 105 14.71 -16.11 -27.37
C GLU A 105 13.54 -17.09 -27.13
N ASP A 106 12.34 -16.77 -27.60
CA ASP A 106 11.14 -17.62 -27.53
C ASP A 106 10.31 -17.47 -28.83
N PRO A 107 10.75 -18.09 -29.95
CA PRO A 107 10.08 -17.92 -31.24
C PRO A 107 8.64 -18.43 -31.23
N ILE A 108 7.73 -17.70 -31.87
CA ILE A 108 6.30 -18.01 -31.84
C ILE A 108 6.00 -19.07 -32.90
N GLY A 109 5.94 -20.34 -32.47
CA GLY A 109 5.59 -21.49 -33.33
C GLY A 109 4.12 -21.95 -33.22
N THR A 110 3.30 -21.30 -32.40
CA THR A 110 1.86 -21.58 -32.27
C THR A 110 1.05 -20.29 -32.20
N SER A 111 -0.27 -20.36 -32.41
CA SER A 111 -1.13 -19.18 -32.32
C SER A 111 -1.14 -18.63 -30.89
N VAL A 112 -0.74 -17.37 -30.74
CA VAL A 112 -0.60 -16.69 -29.45
C VAL A 112 -0.87 -15.21 -29.61
N THR A 113 -1.34 -14.56 -28.54
CA THR A 113 -1.48 -13.11 -28.49
C THR A 113 -0.35 -12.51 -27.66
N ASP A 114 0.32 -11.50 -28.21
CA ASP A 114 1.16 -10.58 -27.46
C ASP A 114 0.40 -9.28 -27.21
N THR A 115 0.59 -8.70 -26.02
CA THR A 115 -0.01 -7.43 -25.64
C THR A 115 1.08 -6.38 -25.59
N LEU A 116 0.99 -5.40 -26.47
CA LEU A 116 1.88 -4.24 -26.46
C LEU A 116 1.18 -3.11 -25.74
N GLN A 117 1.81 -2.55 -24.69
CA GLN A 117 1.38 -1.30 -24.10
C GLN A 117 2.15 -0.16 -24.76
N LEU A 118 1.43 0.76 -25.40
CA LEU A 118 2.00 1.89 -26.13
C LEU A 118 1.51 3.21 -25.58
N THR A 119 2.41 4.18 -25.46
CA THR A 119 2.08 5.60 -25.31
C THR A 119 2.19 6.27 -26.67
N LEU A 120 1.07 6.80 -27.17
CA LEU A 120 0.93 7.39 -28.50
C LEU A 120 0.44 8.83 -28.40
N MET A 121 1.04 9.75 -29.15
CA MET A 121 0.55 11.11 -29.33
C MET A 121 0.15 11.33 -30.79
N ALA A 122 -1.15 11.44 -31.05
CA ALA A 122 -1.65 11.78 -32.38
C ALA A 122 -1.59 13.29 -32.66
N HIS A 123 -1.41 13.68 -33.92
CA HIS A 123 -1.22 15.08 -34.33
C HIS A 123 -2.37 15.62 -35.19
N ALA A 124 -3.25 14.77 -35.72
CA ALA A 124 -4.39 15.19 -36.51
C ALA A 124 -5.56 14.22 -36.32
N VAL A 125 -6.78 14.76 -36.38
CA VAL A 125 -8.05 13.99 -36.37
C VAL A 125 -8.15 13.19 -37.68
N GLY A 126 -8.59 11.93 -37.61
CA GLY A 126 -8.71 11.06 -38.78
C GLY A 126 -8.51 9.59 -38.48
N LEU A 127 -8.04 8.83 -39.48
CA LEU A 127 -7.61 7.44 -39.32
C LEU A 127 -6.08 7.40 -39.35
N LEU A 128 -5.51 6.79 -38.32
CA LEU A 128 -4.08 6.54 -38.22
C LEU A 128 -3.80 5.11 -38.67
N ASP A 129 -3.24 4.97 -39.87
CA ASP A 129 -2.96 3.67 -40.47
C ASP A 129 -1.68 3.05 -39.88
N TRP A 130 -1.71 1.73 -39.74
CA TRP A 130 -0.62 0.90 -39.23
C TRP A 130 -0.37 -0.26 -40.18
N HIS A 131 0.89 -0.67 -40.25
CA HIS A 131 1.37 -1.77 -41.07
C HIS A 131 2.20 -2.72 -40.22
N ALA A 132 2.12 -4.02 -40.47
CA ALA A 132 3.04 -5.00 -39.88
C ALA A 132 3.82 -5.75 -40.96
N THR A 133 5.06 -6.07 -40.65
CA THR A 133 5.86 -7.08 -41.33
C THR A 133 6.36 -8.09 -40.31
N LEU A 134 6.35 -9.37 -40.68
CA LEU A 134 6.83 -10.46 -39.84
C LEU A 134 8.12 -11.02 -40.45
N ALA A 135 9.03 -11.43 -39.58
CA ALA A 135 10.15 -12.30 -39.95
C ALA A 135 9.96 -13.67 -39.32
N THR A 136 10.25 -14.72 -40.10
CA THR A 136 10.09 -16.11 -39.69
C THR A 136 11.38 -16.91 -39.84
N THR A 137 11.41 -18.12 -39.28
CA THR A 137 12.52 -19.06 -39.45
C THR A 137 12.74 -19.54 -40.89
N LEU A 138 11.79 -19.32 -41.81
CA LEU A 138 11.87 -19.77 -43.21
C LEU A 138 12.08 -18.62 -44.21
N ASP A 139 12.07 -17.36 -43.76
CA ASP A 139 12.23 -16.21 -44.66
C ASP A 139 13.62 -16.19 -45.31
N THR A 140 13.64 -16.36 -46.64
CA THR A 140 14.81 -16.22 -47.50
C THR A 140 14.67 -14.97 -48.37
N GLU A 141 15.08 -13.83 -47.83
CA GLU A 141 15.35 -12.52 -48.48
C GLU A 141 14.38 -11.97 -49.55
N SER A 142 13.18 -12.53 -49.78
CA SER A 142 12.24 -11.98 -50.77
C SER A 142 10.80 -12.00 -50.29
N THR A 143 10.32 -10.80 -49.94
CA THR A 143 8.94 -10.38 -49.73
C THR A 143 8.14 -11.09 -48.63
N SER A 144 7.94 -10.41 -47.49
CA SER A 144 6.88 -10.74 -46.52
C SER A 144 5.53 -10.81 -47.25
N LEU A 145 4.97 -12.00 -47.42
CA LEU A 145 3.78 -12.26 -48.25
C LEU A 145 2.48 -11.70 -47.64
N HIS A 146 2.45 -11.38 -46.34
CA HIS A 146 1.29 -10.81 -45.66
C HIS A 146 1.65 -9.54 -44.89
N GLN A 147 1.11 -8.40 -45.33
CA GLN A 147 1.25 -7.10 -44.68
C GLN A 147 -0.13 -6.63 -44.22
N PRO A 148 -0.58 -7.01 -43.02
CA PRO A 148 -1.86 -6.55 -42.53
C PRO A 148 -1.80 -5.02 -42.38
N THR A 149 -2.90 -4.38 -42.75
CA THR A 149 -3.11 -2.95 -42.53
C THR A 149 -4.32 -2.78 -41.63
N TRP A 150 -4.21 -1.86 -40.67
CA TRP A 150 -5.29 -1.56 -39.75
C TRP A 150 -5.20 -0.09 -39.35
N SER A 151 -6.30 0.46 -38.85
CA SER A 151 -6.40 1.88 -38.54
C SER A 151 -6.91 2.10 -37.13
N LEU A 152 -6.33 3.07 -36.43
CA LEU A 152 -6.85 3.61 -35.18
C LEU A 152 -7.56 4.93 -35.46
N SER A 153 -8.78 5.10 -34.94
CA SER A 153 -9.48 6.38 -35.06
C SER A 153 -8.83 7.43 -34.14
N VAL A 154 -8.59 8.63 -34.66
CA VAL A 154 -8.16 9.80 -33.89
C VAL A 154 -9.27 10.83 -33.89
N GLU A 155 -9.70 11.26 -32.72
CA GLU A 155 -10.81 12.21 -32.51
C GLU A 155 -10.35 13.45 -31.73
N GLU A 156 -11.18 14.50 -31.72
CA GLU A 156 -10.97 15.64 -30.82
C GLU A 156 -11.19 15.21 -29.36
N SER A 157 -10.39 15.76 -28.43
CA SER A 157 -10.61 15.61 -26.99
C SER A 157 -12.03 16.01 -26.61
N LEU A 158 -12.60 15.34 -25.62
CA LEU A 158 -13.92 15.66 -25.10
C LEU A 158 -13.89 17.04 -24.43
N ALA A 159 -14.80 17.92 -24.85
CA ALA A 159 -15.01 19.20 -24.18
C ALA A 159 -15.77 18.99 -22.86
N ALA A 160 -15.04 18.73 -21.78
CA ALA A 160 -15.60 18.61 -20.44
C ALA A 160 -14.81 19.42 -19.41
N ARG A 161 -15.53 19.95 -18.42
CA ARG A 161 -14.95 20.63 -17.26
C ARG A 161 -15.32 19.87 -16.01
N TRP A 162 -14.41 19.84 -15.05
CA TRP A 162 -14.69 19.20 -13.76
C TRP A 162 -14.10 20.01 -12.60
N ALA A 163 -14.63 19.78 -11.41
CA ALA A 163 -14.19 20.40 -10.19
C ALA A 163 -14.31 19.45 -9.01
N ILE A 164 -13.39 19.60 -8.07
CA ILE A 164 -13.38 18.92 -6.78
C ILE A 164 -13.62 19.97 -5.69
N SER A 165 -14.58 19.72 -4.82
CA SER A 165 -14.89 20.58 -3.66
C SER A 165 -15.05 19.73 -2.40
N PRO A 166 -14.47 20.12 -1.25
CA PRO A 166 -13.68 21.34 -1.03
C PRO A 166 -12.25 21.26 -1.59
N LYS A 167 -11.63 22.42 -1.90
CA LYS A 167 -10.24 22.51 -2.39
C LYS A 167 -9.16 22.54 -1.31
N LYS A 168 -9.56 22.60 -0.05
CA LYS A 168 -8.66 22.57 1.11
C LYS A 168 -8.93 21.31 1.88
N TRP A 169 -7.91 20.51 2.09
CA TRP A 169 -7.94 19.34 2.94
C TRP A 169 -6.89 19.42 4.06
N TYR A 170 -7.01 18.56 5.04
CA TYR A 170 -6.15 18.50 6.22
C TYR A 170 -5.49 17.14 6.35
N VAL A 171 -4.25 17.13 6.85
CA VAL A 171 -3.49 15.89 7.09
C VAL A 171 -4.25 14.98 8.05
N GLY A 172 -4.42 13.71 7.68
CA GLY A 172 -5.10 12.71 8.51
C GLY A 172 -6.62 12.77 8.51
N GLU A 173 -7.24 13.70 7.77
CA GLU A 173 -8.70 13.84 7.76
C GLU A 173 -9.39 12.82 6.85
N SER A 174 -10.68 12.61 7.11
CA SER A 174 -11.62 12.02 6.16
C SER A 174 -12.63 13.09 5.78
N VAL A 175 -12.72 13.41 4.48
CA VAL A 175 -13.52 14.53 3.98
C VAL A 175 -14.49 14.05 2.91
N GLU A 176 -15.75 14.48 3.02
CA GLU A 176 -16.72 14.32 1.92
C GLU A 176 -16.38 15.29 0.78
N VAL A 177 -16.22 14.73 -0.40
CA VAL A 177 -15.77 15.44 -1.60
C VAL A 177 -16.84 15.38 -2.67
N ALA A 178 -17.30 16.55 -3.10
CA ALA A 178 -18.13 16.72 -4.28
C ALA A 178 -17.26 16.74 -5.54
N ILE A 179 -17.60 15.90 -6.50
CA ILE A 179 -17.04 15.88 -7.84
C ILE A 179 -18.11 16.36 -8.80
N ASP A 180 -17.91 17.56 -9.35
CA ASP A 180 -18.80 18.19 -10.32
C ASP A 180 -18.22 18.03 -11.72
N VAL A 181 -19.02 17.54 -12.67
CA VAL A 181 -18.64 17.37 -14.07
C VAL A 181 -19.64 18.08 -14.96
N MET A 182 -19.15 18.91 -15.87
CA MET A 182 -19.91 19.64 -16.89
C MET A 182 -19.48 19.15 -18.27
N ASN A 183 -20.40 18.54 -19.01
CA ASN A 183 -20.23 18.17 -20.40
C ASN A 183 -20.59 19.37 -21.29
N GLU A 184 -19.61 19.87 -22.04
CA GLU A 184 -19.77 20.91 -23.06
C GLU A 184 -19.66 20.34 -24.48
N ASP A 185 -19.42 19.04 -24.58
CA ASP A 185 -19.34 18.31 -25.83
C ASP A 185 -20.73 17.89 -26.30
N SER A 186 -20.86 17.76 -27.62
CA SER A 186 -22.04 17.14 -28.23
C SER A 186 -22.12 15.63 -27.96
N ARG A 187 -20.98 14.99 -27.69
CA ARG A 187 -20.86 13.58 -27.35
C ARG A 187 -21.25 13.35 -25.89
N SER A 188 -21.95 12.25 -25.62
CA SER A 188 -22.33 11.90 -24.24
C SER A 188 -21.13 11.33 -23.50
N LEU A 189 -20.93 11.78 -22.26
CA LEU A 189 -19.95 11.19 -21.35
C LEU A 189 -20.50 9.88 -20.79
N SER A 190 -19.63 8.88 -20.66
CA SER A 190 -19.94 7.58 -20.04
C SER A 190 -19.08 7.29 -18.82
N GLY A 191 -18.13 8.18 -18.47
CA GLY A 191 -17.14 7.95 -17.43
C GLY A 191 -16.29 9.17 -17.10
N LEU A 192 -15.68 9.12 -15.92
CA LEU A 192 -14.56 9.96 -15.48
C LEU A 192 -13.60 9.05 -14.73
N ASP A 193 -12.41 8.90 -15.29
CA ASP A 193 -11.31 8.24 -14.59
C ASP A 193 -10.57 9.29 -13.78
N ILE A 194 -10.46 9.09 -12.46
CA ILE A 194 -9.74 10.00 -11.57
C ILE A 194 -8.48 9.29 -11.06
N GLU A 195 -7.34 9.93 -11.27
CA GLU A 195 -6.08 9.50 -10.71
C GLU A 195 -5.83 10.26 -9.40
N TRP A 196 -6.13 9.59 -8.28
CA TRP A 196 -5.87 10.11 -6.95
C TRP A 196 -4.37 10.04 -6.63
N SER A 197 -3.88 11.02 -5.87
CA SER A 197 -2.53 10.97 -5.30
C SER A 197 -2.36 9.75 -4.39
N THR A 198 -1.14 9.20 -4.33
CA THR A 198 -0.79 8.06 -3.45
C THR A 198 -1.04 8.33 -1.95
N HIS A 199 -1.17 9.59 -1.55
CA HIS A 199 -1.49 10.00 -0.18
C HIS A 199 -2.99 10.08 0.12
N VAL A 200 -3.84 9.81 -0.88
CA VAL A 200 -5.29 9.94 -0.79
C VAL A 200 -5.92 8.62 -1.17
N ARG A 201 -6.77 8.10 -0.28
CA ARG A 201 -7.58 6.91 -0.55
C ARG A 201 -9.03 7.32 -0.61
N THR A 202 -9.80 6.74 -1.52
CA THR A 202 -11.24 6.97 -1.58
C THR A 202 -11.99 5.70 -1.25
N ASP A 203 -13.16 5.86 -0.65
CA ASP A 203 -14.11 4.77 -0.54
C ASP A 203 -14.56 4.39 -1.96
N ALA A 204 -14.49 3.10 -2.28
CA ALA A 204 -14.96 2.57 -3.55
C ALA A 204 -16.48 2.81 -3.63
N THR A 205 -16.88 3.93 -4.23
CA THR A 205 -18.27 4.29 -4.43
C THR A 205 -18.82 3.49 -5.62
N SER A 206 -20.12 3.17 -5.55
CA SER A 206 -20.90 2.74 -6.71
C SER A 206 -20.62 3.65 -7.90
N GLU A 207 -20.51 3.10 -9.12
CA GLU A 207 -20.26 3.87 -10.34
C GLU A 207 -21.06 5.19 -10.35
N PRO A 208 -20.42 6.34 -10.59
CA PRO A 208 -21.10 7.62 -10.61
C PRO A 208 -22.27 7.58 -11.60
N PRO A 209 -23.39 8.27 -11.32
CA PRO A 209 -24.47 8.38 -12.29
C PRO A 209 -24.00 9.24 -13.47
N TRP A 210 -23.59 8.61 -14.57
CA TRP A 210 -23.16 9.30 -15.80
C TRP A 210 -24.33 9.99 -16.51
N PRO A 211 -24.06 11.07 -17.26
CA PRO A 211 -25.12 11.96 -17.66
C PRO A 211 -25.93 11.27 -18.74
N GLN A 212 -27.24 11.21 -18.54
CA GLN A 212 -28.12 10.71 -19.58
C GLN A 212 -28.08 11.66 -20.78
N PRO A 213 -28.33 11.19 -22.01
CA PRO A 213 -28.41 12.04 -23.19
C PRO A 213 -29.31 13.27 -22.93
N GLY A 214 -28.73 14.48 -23.02
CA GLY A 214 -29.42 15.75 -22.73
C GLY A 214 -29.16 16.36 -21.34
N GLN A 215 -28.48 15.65 -20.43
CA GLN A 215 -27.94 16.21 -19.20
C GLN A 215 -26.51 16.71 -19.43
N SER A 216 -26.24 17.97 -19.11
CA SER A 216 -24.92 18.58 -19.26
C SER A 216 -24.11 18.62 -17.97
N GLN A 217 -24.70 18.29 -16.81
CA GLN A 217 -24.03 18.42 -15.53
C GLN A 217 -24.36 17.28 -14.56
N ILE A 218 -23.34 16.82 -13.83
CA ILE A 218 -23.45 15.88 -12.71
C ILE A 218 -22.68 16.39 -11.51
N SER A 219 -23.17 16.02 -10.33
CA SER A 219 -22.46 16.12 -9.07
C SER A 219 -22.62 14.81 -8.31
N TYR A 220 -21.53 14.24 -7.79
CA TYR A 220 -21.57 13.08 -6.91
C TYR A 220 -20.57 13.24 -5.76
N GLN A 221 -20.81 12.51 -4.67
CA GLN A 221 -20.01 12.59 -3.45
C GLN A 221 -19.14 11.34 -3.29
N VAL A 222 -17.91 11.55 -2.83
CA VAL A 222 -16.97 10.48 -2.48
C VAL A 222 -16.27 10.88 -1.18
N THR A 223 -16.08 9.92 -0.27
CA THR A 223 -15.23 10.13 0.91
C THR A 223 -13.78 9.97 0.53
N ALA A 224 -12.97 11.02 0.75
CA ALA A 224 -11.52 10.98 0.57
C ALA A 224 -10.83 10.96 1.94
N HIS A 225 -9.93 9.99 2.13
CA HIS A 225 -9.10 9.81 3.30
C HIS A 225 -7.68 10.29 3.00
N VAL A 226 -7.25 11.34 3.69
CA VAL A 226 -5.92 11.92 3.55
C VAL A 226 -4.97 11.24 4.54
N GLY A 227 -3.89 10.64 4.04
CA GLY A 227 -2.91 9.96 4.87
C GLY A 227 -2.19 10.91 5.85
N GLN A 228 -1.75 10.38 6.99
CA GLN A 228 -0.97 11.14 7.98
C GLN A 228 0.41 11.57 7.47
N SER A 229 0.97 10.81 6.51
CA SER A 229 2.22 11.14 5.83
C SER A 229 2.04 12.06 4.62
N ALA A 230 0.82 12.57 4.38
CA ALA A 230 0.56 13.48 3.28
C ALA A 230 1.37 14.77 3.47
N PRO A 231 2.06 15.23 2.41
CA PRO A 231 2.87 16.43 2.54
C PRO A 231 1.96 17.66 2.60
N ALA A 232 2.29 18.63 3.47
CA ALA A 232 1.53 19.87 3.65
C ALA A 232 1.76 20.86 2.48
N THR A 233 1.27 20.50 1.30
CA THR A 233 1.46 21.18 0.01
C THR A 233 0.22 21.04 -0.88
N ALA A 234 0.24 21.71 -2.03
CA ALA A 234 -0.70 21.42 -3.10
C ALA A 234 -0.47 20.02 -3.66
N LEU A 235 -1.54 19.23 -3.74
CA LEU A 235 -1.64 18.00 -4.51
C LEU A 235 -2.35 18.27 -5.83
N GLU A 236 -1.83 17.67 -6.88
CA GLU A 236 -2.48 17.62 -8.18
C GLU A 236 -3.30 16.34 -8.29
N ILE A 237 -4.57 16.47 -8.67
CA ILE A 237 -5.46 15.34 -8.98
C ILE A 237 -5.82 15.43 -10.45
N SER A 238 -5.51 14.37 -11.18
CA SER A 238 -5.76 14.27 -12.61
C SER A 238 -7.07 13.54 -12.88
N GLY A 239 -7.72 13.91 -13.98
CA GLY A 239 -8.96 13.28 -14.41
C GLY A 239 -8.99 13.13 -15.92
N ALA A 240 -9.65 12.08 -16.42
CA ALA A 240 -9.89 11.86 -17.84
C ALA A 240 -11.37 11.54 -18.08
N ALA A 241 -11.99 12.27 -19.01
CA ALA A 241 -13.35 11.97 -19.44
C ALA A 241 -13.38 10.77 -20.37
N VAL A 242 -14.42 9.96 -20.21
CA VAL A 242 -14.69 8.76 -21.00
C VAL A 242 -16.00 8.97 -21.77
N SER A 243 -16.05 8.50 -23.00
CA SER A 243 -17.24 8.36 -23.83
C SER A 243 -17.25 6.96 -24.47
N GLU A 244 -18.31 6.63 -25.21
CA GLU A 244 -18.41 5.34 -25.92
C GLU A 244 -17.20 5.05 -26.84
N ARG A 245 -16.60 6.10 -27.42
CA ARG A 245 -15.51 5.97 -28.40
C ARG A 245 -14.14 6.43 -27.91
N LEU A 246 -14.08 7.27 -26.88
CA LEU A 246 -12.84 7.80 -26.33
C LEU A 246 -12.72 7.43 -24.87
N THR A 247 -11.69 6.66 -24.51
CA THR A 247 -11.48 6.20 -23.15
C THR A 247 -10.57 7.12 -22.33
N HIS A 248 -9.76 7.99 -22.96
CA HIS A 248 -8.77 8.81 -22.25
C HIS A 248 -8.70 10.26 -22.76
N SER A 249 -9.74 11.05 -22.49
CA SER A 249 -9.70 12.49 -22.73
C SER A 249 -9.28 13.24 -21.47
N VAL A 250 -7.98 13.48 -21.28
CA VAL A 250 -7.44 14.20 -20.10
C VAL A 250 -8.11 15.57 -19.95
N LEU A 251 -8.54 15.84 -18.73
CA LEU A 251 -9.14 17.09 -18.30
C LEU A 251 -8.11 17.96 -17.58
N SER A 252 -8.44 19.24 -17.38
CA SER A 252 -7.58 20.13 -16.59
C SER A 252 -7.44 19.60 -15.16
N PRO A 253 -6.20 19.43 -14.64
CA PRO A 253 -5.99 18.87 -13.31
C PRO A 253 -6.53 19.80 -12.22
N GLN A 254 -6.95 19.22 -11.10
CA GLN A 254 -7.43 19.95 -9.93
C GLN A 254 -6.31 20.09 -8.90
N GLN A 255 -6.15 21.30 -8.38
CA GLN A 255 -5.18 21.61 -7.33
C GLN A 255 -5.89 21.65 -5.98
N ILE A 256 -5.47 20.76 -5.08
CA ILE A 256 -6.01 20.63 -3.72
C ILE A 256 -4.92 21.00 -2.72
N SER A 257 -5.21 21.90 -1.80
CA SER A 257 -4.25 22.30 -0.76
C SER A 257 -4.38 21.39 0.45
N ILE A 258 -3.32 20.66 0.81
CA ILE A 258 -3.22 19.95 2.09
C ILE A 258 -2.58 20.86 3.13
N LEU A 259 -3.26 21.03 4.25
CA LEU A 259 -2.84 21.87 5.37
C LEU A 259 -2.58 21.01 6.62
N PRO A 260 -1.59 21.38 7.45
CA PRO A 260 -1.37 20.73 8.73
C PRO A 260 -2.49 21.06 9.71
N LEU A 261 -2.68 20.20 10.72
CA LEU A 261 -3.54 20.46 11.86
C LEU A 261 -2.70 20.76 13.10
N PRO A 262 -3.21 21.60 14.03
CA PRO A 262 -2.65 21.72 15.37
C PRO A 262 -2.57 20.35 16.05
N GLN A 263 -1.43 20.06 16.66
CA GLN A 263 -1.19 18.85 17.44
C GLN A 263 -1.30 19.15 18.93
N LEU A 264 -1.73 18.14 19.70
CA LEU A 264 -1.82 18.22 21.15
C LEU A 264 -0.75 17.33 21.78
N HIS A 265 0.09 17.94 22.61
CA HIS A 265 1.07 17.25 23.44
C HIS A 265 0.71 17.42 24.92
N VAL A 266 0.73 16.34 25.68
CA VAL A 266 0.47 16.39 27.13
C VAL A 266 1.78 16.20 27.88
N GLN A 267 2.11 17.18 28.71
CA GLN A 267 3.28 17.17 29.58
C GLN A 267 2.85 16.79 31.00
N GLY A 268 3.49 15.75 31.54
CA GLY A 268 3.28 15.27 32.90
C GLY A 268 4.06 13.97 33.12
N THR A 269 4.38 13.66 34.38
CA THR A 269 5.07 12.41 34.76
C THR A 269 4.12 11.24 35.00
N GLY A 270 2.81 11.48 34.92
CA GLY A 270 1.75 10.52 35.22
C GLY A 270 0.74 11.08 36.24
N LEU A 271 -0.35 10.37 36.45
CA LEU A 271 -1.36 10.69 37.47
C LEU A 271 -1.55 9.51 38.42
N GLN A 272 -2.08 9.77 39.61
CA GLN A 272 -2.51 8.72 40.53
C GLN A 272 -4.02 8.58 40.47
N ARG A 273 -4.49 7.34 40.57
CA ARG A 273 -5.91 7.05 40.63
C ARG A 273 -6.54 7.71 41.87
N ASP A 274 -7.74 8.24 41.69
CA ASP A 274 -8.58 8.85 42.73
C ASP A 274 -7.90 10.01 43.49
N GLN A 275 -6.83 10.59 42.92
CA GLN A 275 -6.14 11.76 43.45
C GLN A 275 -6.13 12.91 42.44
N ASP A 276 -6.14 14.14 42.96
CA ASP A 276 -5.93 15.33 42.15
C ASP A 276 -4.51 15.33 41.58
N GLY A 277 -4.41 15.38 40.26
CA GLY A 277 -3.15 15.63 39.58
C GLY A 277 -3.28 16.73 38.54
N THR A 278 -2.13 17.33 38.19
CA THR A 278 -2.07 18.46 37.26
C THR A 278 -1.29 18.04 36.02
N VAL A 279 -1.83 18.39 34.85
CA VAL A 279 -1.19 18.14 33.56
C VAL A 279 -1.17 19.43 32.75
N THR A 280 -0.15 19.60 31.93
CA THR A 280 -0.08 20.72 30.99
C THR A 280 -0.34 20.20 29.59
N CYS A 281 -1.40 20.69 28.95
CA CYS A 281 -1.73 20.35 27.57
C CYS A 281 -1.24 21.49 26.68
N VAL A 282 -0.36 21.18 25.73
CA VAL A 282 0.27 22.13 24.82
C VAL A 282 -0.24 21.86 23.41
N TRP A 283 -0.91 22.85 22.84
CA TRP A 283 -1.24 22.87 21.41
C TRP A 283 -0.13 23.56 20.64
N SER A 284 0.34 22.92 19.57
CA SER A 284 1.32 23.48 18.64
C SER A 284 0.85 23.31 17.21
N LEU A 285 1.27 24.21 16.32
CA LEU A 285 1.02 24.10 14.88
C LEU A 285 2.35 23.98 14.15
N ASP A 286 2.51 22.88 13.42
CA ASP A 286 3.61 22.71 12.48
C ASP A 286 3.33 23.42 11.15
N GLY A 287 4.39 23.82 10.44
CA GLY A 287 4.29 24.38 9.09
C GLY A 287 4.75 25.83 8.98
N SER A 288 4.17 26.56 8.04
CA SER A 288 4.65 27.91 7.65
C SER A 288 3.56 28.98 7.60
N ARG A 289 2.30 28.62 7.86
CA ARG A 289 1.16 29.55 7.81
C ARG A 289 0.33 29.47 9.08
N PRO A 290 -0.17 30.61 9.60
CA PRO A 290 -1.08 30.60 10.72
C PRO A 290 -2.40 29.93 10.35
N MET A 291 -3.04 29.33 11.34
CA MET A 291 -4.34 28.70 11.20
C MET A 291 -5.33 29.31 12.18
N ARG A 292 -6.47 29.76 11.65
CA ARG A 292 -7.61 30.17 12.46
C ARG A 292 -8.55 29.00 12.68
N VAL A 293 -8.96 28.80 13.93
CA VAL A 293 -9.80 27.70 14.39
C VAL A 293 -11.02 28.25 15.13
N LYS A 294 -12.18 27.66 14.86
CA LYS A 294 -13.41 27.90 15.63
C LYS A 294 -13.29 27.34 17.04
N ASP A 295 -12.71 26.14 17.16
CA ASP A 295 -12.50 25.47 18.43
C ASP A 295 -11.29 24.51 18.35
N LEU A 296 -10.42 24.58 19.35
CA LEU A 296 -9.46 23.52 19.69
C LEU A 296 -10.06 22.73 20.83
N ARG A 297 -10.32 21.45 20.62
CA ARG A 297 -10.92 20.63 21.66
C ARG A 297 -10.25 19.30 21.82
N PHE A 298 -10.36 18.72 22.99
CA PHE A 298 -9.97 17.34 23.20
C PHE A 298 -10.88 16.69 24.24
N ILE A 299 -10.99 15.38 24.11
CA ILE A 299 -11.85 14.56 24.97
C ILE A 299 -10.96 13.65 25.80
N VAL A 300 -11.25 13.61 27.10
CA VAL A 300 -10.62 12.70 28.06
C VAL A 300 -11.72 11.93 28.79
N ASP A 301 -11.66 10.60 28.73
CA ASP A 301 -12.61 9.72 29.42
C ASP A 301 -11.95 9.10 30.67
N GLY A 302 -12.77 8.55 31.57
CA GLY A 302 -12.27 7.83 32.75
C GLY A 302 -11.92 8.73 33.94
N LEU A 303 -12.59 9.88 34.07
CA LEU A 303 -12.35 10.88 35.11
C LEU A 303 -13.50 10.93 36.13
N THR A 304 -13.17 11.31 37.35
CA THR A 304 -14.12 11.64 38.43
C THR A 304 -14.40 13.14 38.47
N SER A 305 -13.41 13.96 38.13
CA SER A 305 -13.55 15.40 37.94
C SER A 305 -12.48 15.94 37.01
N ALA A 306 -12.79 17.05 36.34
CA ALA A 306 -11.87 17.78 35.48
C ALA A 306 -12.10 19.29 35.63
N ALA A 307 -11.01 20.05 35.66
CA ALA A 307 -11.01 21.50 35.58
C ALA A 307 -9.83 21.97 34.73
N ALA A 308 -9.98 23.09 34.04
CA ALA A 308 -8.92 23.68 33.22
C ALA A 308 -8.84 25.18 33.47
N GLU A 309 -7.61 25.71 33.49
CA GLU A 309 -7.34 27.14 33.47
C GLU A 309 -7.14 27.59 32.02
N GLY A 310 -7.90 28.60 31.58
CA GLY A 310 -7.80 29.14 30.21
C GLY A 310 -8.59 28.38 29.14
N ALA A 311 -9.40 27.39 29.51
CA ALA A 311 -10.28 26.64 28.61
C ALA A 311 -11.66 26.41 29.25
N THR A 312 -12.66 26.13 28.42
CA THR A 312 -13.99 25.71 28.90
C THR A 312 -14.00 24.19 29.07
N VAL A 313 -14.51 23.68 30.18
CA VAL A 313 -14.66 22.25 30.44
C VAL A 313 -16.13 21.91 30.57
N ASP A 314 -16.61 21.05 29.69
CA ASP A 314 -17.91 20.37 29.82
C ASP A 314 -17.66 18.97 30.36
N PHE A 315 -18.20 18.66 31.55
CA PHE A 315 -17.93 17.42 32.27
C PHE A 315 -19.21 16.62 32.51
N ASP A 316 -19.26 15.42 31.92
CA ASP A 316 -20.28 14.42 32.19
C ASP A 316 -19.81 13.51 33.33
N ALA A 317 -20.35 13.76 34.53
CA ALA A 317 -20.03 12.98 35.72
C ALA A 317 -20.52 11.53 35.67
N GLN A 318 -21.54 11.19 34.85
CA GLN A 318 -22.02 9.82 34.72
C GLN A 318 -21.11 9.01 33.80
N ALA A 319 -20.74 9.57 32.65
CA ALA A 319 -19.81 8.94 31.71
C ALA A 319 -18.34 9.02 32.18
N GLY A 320 -18.03 9.94 33.11
CA GLY A 320 -16.65 10.26 33.48
C GLY A 320 -15.86 10.87 32.33
N ARG A 321 -16.53 11.67 31.49
CA ARG A 321 -16.00 12.26 30.27
C ARG A 321 -15.87 13.77 30.42
N ALA A 322 -14.69 14.29 30.13
CA ALA A 322 -14.44 15.73 30.01
C ALA A 322 -14.22 16.09 28.54
N GLN A 323 -14.96 17.09 28.05
CA GLN A 323 -14.66 17.78 26.80
C GLN A 323 -14.10 19.16 27.14
N VAL A 324 -12.87 19.41 26.69
CA VAL A 324 -12.18 20.68 26.89
C VAL A 324 -12.16 21.43 25.58
N SER A 325 -12.56 22.70 25.58
CA SER A 325 -12.69 23.54 24.38
C SER A 325 -12.03 24.91 24.55
N ILE A 326 -11.35 25.37 23.51
CA ILE A 326 -10.74 26.70 23.39
C ILE A 326 -11.24 27.34 22.10
N ALA A 327 -12.20 28.25 22.23
CA ALA A 327 -12.89 28.85 21.10
C ALA A 327 -12.14 30.05 20.47
N ASP A 328 -12.40 30.27 19.17
CA ASP A 328 -11.95 31.41 18.34
C ASP A 328 -10.47 31.79 18.56
N ARG A 329 -9.58 30.91 18.10
CA ARG A 329 -8.14 31.09 18.22
C ARG A 329 -7.48 31.18 16.85
N GLU A 330 -6.39 31.93 16.79
CA GLU A 330 -5.41 31.84 15.71
C GLU A 330 -4.12 31.28 16.31
N LEU A 331 -3.58 30.24 15.69
CA LEU A 331 -2.30 29.64 16.05
C LEU A 331 -1.28 29.95 14.96
N SER A 332 -0.18 30.60 15.32
CA SER A 332 0.95 30.80 14.42
C SER A 332 1.87 29.56 14.45
N PRO A 333 2.59 29.25 13.35
CA PRO A 333 3.58 28.17 13.38
C PRO A 333 4.66 28.42 14.43
N GLY A 334 4.94 27.40 15.25
CA GLY A 334 5.87 27.51 16.38
C GLY A 334 5.35 28.29 17.60
N GLU A 335 4.12 28.81 17.56
CA GLU A 335 3.42 29.28 18.77
C GLU A 335 2.91 28.07 19.54
N GLU A 336 3.18 28.06 20.85
CA GLU A 336 2.63 27.06 21.77
C GLU A 336 1.52 27.69 22.61
N LEU A 337 0.36 27.05 22.61
CA LEU A 337 -0.75 27.38 23.48
C LEU A 337 -0.87 26.34 24.59
N SER A 338 -0.46 26.72 25.79
CA SER A 338 -0.48 25.84 26.95
C SER A 338 -1.70 26.12 27.82
N ILE A 339 -2.40 25.04 28.20
CA ILE A 339 -3.44 25.08 29.23
C ILE A 339 -3.06 24.11 30.35
N THR A 340 -3.36 24.49 31.59
CA THR A 340 -3.14 23.64 32.75
C THR A 340 -4.46 23.03 33.18
N MET A 341 -4.49 21.72 33.31
CA MET A 341 -5.66 20.96 33.74
C MET A 341 -5.42 20.31 35.10
N ARG A 342 -6.47 20.29 35.91
CA ARG A 342 -6.57 19.47 37.12
C ARG A 342 -7.54 18.32 36.85
N LEU A 343 -7.08 17.10 37.04
CA LEU A 343 -7.79 15.87 36.70
C LEU A 343 -7.76 14.92 37.90
N VAL A 344 -8.88 14.22 38.12
CA VAL A 344 -8.96 13.09 39.07
C VAL A 344 -9.31 11.84 38.27
N PRO A 345 -8.33 10.96 37.95
CA PRO A 345 -8.60 9.72 37.24
C PRO A 345 -9.39 8.72 38.08
N ARG A 346 -10.31 7.99 37.45
CA ARG A 346 -11.15 6.98 38.11
C ARG A 346 -10.53 5.58 38.13
N ARG A 347 -9.59 5.29 37.23
CA ARG A 347 -8.95 3.98 37.05
C ARG A 347 -7.48 4.14 36.71
N SER A 348 -6.66 3.16 37.07
CA SER A 348 -5.30 3.01 36.58
C SER A 348 -5.27 2.57 35.11
N GLY A 349 -4.16 2.83 34.43
CA GLY A 349 -3.97 2.57 33.00
C GLY A 349 -3.76 3.84 32.16
N PRO A 350 -3.75 3.73 30.82
CA PRO A 350 -3.51 4.86 29.94
C PRO A 350 -4.71 5.83 29.92
N LEU A 351 -4.44 7.11 30.20
CA LEU A 351 -5.41 8.18 30.03
C LEU A 351 -5.16 8.87 28.69
N ALA A 352 -6.06 8.66 27.74
CA ALA A 352 -5.95 9.19 26.39
C ALA A 352 -6.61 10.57 26.25
N PHE A 353 -5.88 11.49 25.64
CA PHE A 353 -6.33 12.83 25.28
C PHE A 353 -6.57 12.83 23.77
N ARG A 354 -7.83 12.86 23.36
CA ARG A 354 -8.23 12.73 21.96
C ARG A 354 -8.50 14.10 21.33
N PRO A 355 -7.51 14.69 20.62
CA PRO A 355 -7.65 16.01 20.03
C PRO A 355 -8.57 16.04 18.80
N GLN A 356 -9.30 17.13 18.70
CA GLN A 356 -10.12 17.50 17.55
C GLN A 356 -9.97 18.99 17.29
N VAL A 357 -9.98 19.35 16.01
CA VAL A 357 -9.88 20.74 15.58
C VAL A 357 -11.08 21.06 14.71
N ILE A 358 -11.70 22.22 14.94
CA ILE A 358 -12.69 22.78 14.01
C ILE A 358 -12.02 23.96 13.30
N PRO A 359 -11.52 23.79 12.07
CA PRO A 359 -11.05 24.91 11.26
C PRO A 359 -12.14 25.97 11.05
N TYR A 360 -11.75 27.22 10.83
CA TYR A 360 -12.72 28.31 10.68
C TYR A 360 -13.67 28.11 9.47
N GLU A 361 -13.18 27.47 8.40
CA GLU A 361 -13.94 27.13 7.19
C GLU A 361 -14.76 25.83 7.29
N ARG A 362 -14.73 25.13 8.42
CA ARG A 362 -15.46 23.88 8.64
C ARG A 362 -16.53 24.05 9.71
N ASP A 363 -17.57 23.25 9.63
CA ASP A 363 -18.60 23.18 10.67
C ASP A 363 -18.49 21.91 11.52
N GLU A 364 -17.76 20.90 11.04
CA GLU A 364 -17.54 19.63 11.72
C GLU A 364 -16.11 19.52 12.29
N PRO A 365 -15.92 18.79 13.41
CA PRO A 365 -14.59 18.50 13.95
C PRO A 365 -13.82 17.53 13.05
N ILE A 366 -12.54 17.85 12.86
CA ILE A 366 -11.56 16.92 12.30
C ILE A 366 -10.81 16.27 13.46
N GLN A 367 -10.75 14.94 13.48
CA GLN A 367 -9.92 14.22 14.44
C GLN A 367 -8.44 14.44 14.10
N VAL A 368 -7.65 14.81 15.10
CA VAL A 368 -6.20 14.88 14.92
C VAL A 368 -5.64 13.48 15.17
N ALA A 369 -4.81 13.01 14.24
CA ALA A 369 -4.27 11.66 14.26
C ALA A 369 -3.48 11.32 15.52
N THR A 370 -2.68 12.27 16.03
CA THR A 370 -1.82 12.06 17.20
C THR A 370 -2.62 12.16 18.48
N VAL A 371 -2.77 11.05 19.19
CA VAL A 371 -3.36 11.01 20.55
C VAL A 371 -2.24 11.09 21.57
N SER A 372 -2.38 11.98 22.56
CA SER A 372 -1.46 12.01 23.70
C SER A 372 -1.95 11.08 24.81
N ILE A 373 -1.05 10.29 25.40
CA ILE A 373 -1.37 9.34 26.46
C ILE A 373 -0.56 9.67 27.71
N LEU A 374 -1.22 9.66 28.88
CA LEU A 374 -0.57 9.83 30.16
C LEU A 374 -0.86 8.62 31.07
N PRO A 375 0.15 8.03 31.74
CA PRO A 375 -0.08 6.87 32.59
C PRO A 375 -0.77 7.25 33.90
N VAL A 376 -1.74 6.44 34.34
CA VAL A 376 -2.37 6.51 35.65
C VAL A 376 -2.00 5.29 36.48
N VAL A 377 -1.49 5.49 37.69
CA VAL A 377 -1.04 4.40 38.60
C VAL A 377 -1.90 4.30 39.86
N ASP A 378 -2.00 3.11 40.45
CA ASP A 378 -2.71 2.87 41.73
C ASP A 378 -1.87 3.22 42.98
N GLY A 379 -0.60 3.62 42.82
CA GLY A 379 0.34 3.91 43.92
C GLY A 379 1.03 5.26 43.80
N GLU A 380 1.99 5.54 44.70
CA GLU A 380 2.77 6.78 44.65
C GLU A 380 3.48 6.88 43.29
N LEU A 381 3.29 8.03 42.62
CA LEU A 381 4.12 8.43 41.48
C LEU A 381 5.54 8.55 42.02
N VAL A 382 6.32 7.49 41.88
CA VAL A 382 7.76 7.58 42.05
C VAL A 382 8.19 8.58 40.99
N SER A 383 8.61 9.78 41.40
CA SER A 383 9.25 10.70 40.48
C SER A 383 10.46 9.96 39.94
N THR A 384 10.36 9.45 38.72
CA THR A 384 11.52 8.99 38.01
C THR A 384 12.28 10.24 37.62
N ASP A 385 13.07 10.77 38.56
CA ASP A 385 14.41 11.19 38.20
C ASP A 385 15.07 9.92 37.61
N ALA A 386 14.79 9.69 36.32
CA ALA A 386 15.23 8.56 35.52
C ALA A 386 16.71 8.74 35.15
N ALA A 387 17.53 9.03 36.15
CA ALA A 387 18.96 9.11 36.03
C ALA A 387 19.59 8.27 37.15
N ALA A 388 19.45 6.94 37.08
CA ALA A 388 20.47 5.98 37.53
C ALA A 388 20.07 4.48 37.51
N ARG A 389 18.79 4.09 37.37
CA ARG A 389 18.42 2.66 37.42
C ARG A 389 18.17 2.08 36.02
N PRO A 390 18.81 0.96 35.63
CA PRO A 390 18.48 0.27 34.39
C PRO A 390 17.04 -0.29 34.44
N PRO A 391 16.31 -0.31 33.32
CA PRO A 391 14.94 -0.82 33.28
C PRO A 391 14.90 -2.30 33.69
N THR A 392 13.78 -2.77 34.24
CA THR A 392 13.54 -4.21 34.44
C THR A 392 13.38 -4.94 33.11
N ASP A 393 13.45 -6.28 33.11
CA ASP A 393 13.27 -7.07 31.88
C ASP A 393 11.91 -6.84 31.24
N LEU A 394 10.91 -6.64 32.10
CA LEU A 394 9.56 -6.35 31.69
C LEU A 394 9.43 -4.96 31.05
N GLU A 395 9.99 -3.92 31.68
CA GLU A 395 9.95 -2.56 31.16
C GLU A 395 10.69 -2.45 29.81
N LEU A 396 11.84 -3.11 29.69
CA LEU A 396 12.61 -3.15 28.45
C LEU A 396 11.86 -3.89 27.32
N ALA A 397 11.24 -5.05 27.64
CA ALA A 397 10.42 -5.79 26.70
C ALA A 397 9.17 -5.01 26.27
N ARG A 398 8.54 -4.28 27.19
CA ARG A 398 7.38 -3.42 26.93
C ARG A 398 7.72 -2.29 25.96
N GLY A 399 8.82 -1.58 26.21
CA GLY A 399 9.23 -0.44 25.39
C GLY A 399 9.34 -0.81 23.91
N GLY A 400 9.97 -1.95 23.58
CA GLY A 400 10.05 -2.42 22.20
C GLY A 400 8.72 -2.89 21.61
N LEU A 401 7.79 -3.39 22.44
CA LEU A 401 6.47 -3.83 21.98
C LEU A 401 5.61 -2.65 21.51
N THR A 402 5.54 -1.55 22.26
CA THR A 402 4.72 -0.38 21.89
C THR A 402 5.11 0.16 20.51
N GLU A 403 6.41 0.31 20.22
CA GLU A 403 6.90 0.75 18.91
C GLU A 403 6.52 -0.24 17.79
N SER A 404 6.74 -1.54 18.03
CA SER A 404 6.46 -2.60 17.07
C SER A 404 4.97 -2.69 16.73
N TRP A 405 4.10 -2.50 17.73
CA TRP A 405 2.66 -2.49 17.55
C TRP A 405 2.16 -1.23 16.86
N THR A 406 2.67 -0.06 17.23
CA THR A 406 2.31 1.20 16.55
C THR A 406 2.62 1.11 15.05
N SER A 407 3.80 0.60 14.70
CA SER A 407 4.19 0.33 13.31
C SER A 407 3.27 -0.71 12.64
N ALA A 408 3.01 -1.83 13.31
CA ALA A 408 2.19 -2.90 12.74
C ALA A 408 0.73 -2.50 12.50
N LEU A 409 0.17 -1.64 13.37
CA LEU A 409 -1.23 -1.20 13.31
C LEU A 409 -1.46 0.02 12.41
N ALA A 410 -0.41 0.70 11.95
CA ALA A 410 -0.52 1.80 10.99
C ALA A 410 -1.11 1.34 9.63
N ASP A 411 -0.87 0.08 9.26
CA ASP A 411 -1.31 -0.52 7.98
C ASP A 411 -2.70 -1.18 8.06
N LEU A 412 -3.45 -1.00 9.15
CA LEU A 412 -4.72 -1.71 9.30
C LEU A 412 -5.75 -1.24 8.26
N SER A 413 -6.45 -2.21 7.67
CA SER A 413 -7.47 -1.97 6.65
C SER A 413 -8.79 -1.38 7.18
N VAL A 414 -8.86 -1.01 8.47
CA VAL A 414 -10.07 -0.49 9.10
C VAL A 414 -9.92 1.00 9.41
N PRO A 415 -11.00 1.80 9.33
CA PRO A 415 -10.95 3.23 9.61
C PRO A 415 -10.50 3.53 11.05
N ALA A 416 -9.74 4.60 11.24
CA ALA A 416 -9.47 5.14 12.57
C ALA A 416 -10.77 5.55 13.27
N GLY A 417 -10.89 5.27 14.57
CA GLY A 417 -12.14 5.49 15.32
C GLY A 417 -13.07 4.27 15.38
N SER A 418 -12.67 3.17 14.73
CA SER A 418 -13.38 1.89 14.79
C SER A 418 -13.41 1.34 16.22
N THR A 419 -14.50 0.63 16.57
CA THR A 419 -14.58 -0.05 17.87
C THR A 419 -13.92 -1.43 17.76
N VAL A 420 -12.74 -1.58 18.36
CA VAL A 420 -11.92 -2.80 18.32
C VAL A 420 -11.91 -3.47 19.68
N ARG A 421 -12.35 -4.73 19.72
CA ARG A 421 -12.24 -5.59 20.91
C ARG A 421 -10.93 -6.36 20.90
N LEU A 422 -10.24 -6.40 22.04
CA LEU A 422 -9.05 -7.25 22.22
C LEU A 422 -9.44 -8.62 22.76
N LYS A 423 -8.79 -9.66 22.24
CA LYS A 423 -8.93 -11.01 22.76
C LYS A 423 -7.62 -11.77 22.74
N ALA A 424 -7.14 -12.16 23.91
CA ALA A 424 -6.03 -13.09 24.02
C ALA A 424 -6.47 -14.51 23.64
N GLU A 425 -5.68 -15.20 22.82
CA GLU A 425 -5.82 -16.60 22.46
C GLU A 425 -4.79 -17.43 23.25
N GLY A 426 -5.28 -18.31 24.13
CA GLY A 426 -4.45 -19.10 25.03
C GLY A 426 -4.13 -18.40 26.36
N ARG A 427 -3.44 -19.12 27.25
CA ARG A 427 -2.95 -18.59 28.52
C ARG A 427 -1.44 -18.44 28.44
N HIS A 428 -0.94 -17.21 28.58
CA HIS A 428 0.47 -16.90 28.72
C HIS A 428 0.60 -15.77 29.74
N ASP A 429 1.61 -15.82 30.60
CA ASP A 429 1.82 -14.83 31.66
C ASP A 429 2.17 -13.43 31.13
N ALA A 430 2.50 -13.32 29.84
CA ALA A 430 2.79 -12.06 29.14
C ALA A 430 1.55 -11.47 28.43
N ASN A 431 0.37 -12.11 28.53
CA ASN A 431 -0.83 -11.63 27.84
C ASN A 431 -1.16 -10.19 28.22
N TRP A 432 -1.09 -9.85 29.50
CA TRP A 432 -1.39 -8.50 30.00
C TRP A 432 -0.40 -7.45 29.46
N LEU A 433 0.89 -7.80 29.36
CA LEU A 433 1.94 -6.93 28.83
C LEU A 433 1.68 -6.58 27.36
N VAL A 434 1.30 -7.59 26.59
CA VAL A 434 0.98 -7.45 25.17
C VAL A 434 -0.34 -6.72 24.99
N GLU A 435 -1.34 -7.02 25.81
CA GLU A 435 -2.64 -6.32 25.80
C GLU A 435 -2.48 -4.83 26.07
N GLU A 436 -1.65 -4.44 27.04
CA GLU A 436 -1.33 -3.03 27.33
C GLU A 436 -0.69 -2.35 26.10
N ALA A 437 0.33 -2.98 25.49
CA ALA A 437 1.01 -2.42 24.31
C ALA A 437 0.07 -2.29 23.08
N ILE A 438 -0.80 -3.28 22.85
CA ILE A 438 -1.80 -3.22 21.78
C ILE A 438 -2.83 -2.11 22.08
N THR A 439 -3.30 -2.04 23.32
CA THR A 439 -4.27 -1.02 23.76
C THR A 439 -3.71 0.38 23.52
N GLU A 440 -2.47 0.62 23.94
CA GLU A 440 -1.76 1.88 23.69
C GLU A 440 -1.69 2.19 22.20
N ALA A 441 -1.25 1.23 21.37
CA ALA A 441 -1.13 1.43 19.92
C ALA A 441 -2.47 1.66 19.20
N LEU A 442 -3.56 1.00 19.61
CA LEU A 442 -4.90 1.24 19.08
C LEU A 442 -5.45 2.61 19.50
N LEU A 443 -5.25 3.00 20.75
CA LEU A 443 -5.62 4.33 21.24
C LEU A 443 -4.83 5.42 20.52
N LEU A 444 -3.54 5.22 20.28
CA LEU A 444 -2.70 6.12 19.48
C LEU A 444 -3.22 6.30 18.05
N ARG A 445 -3.77 5.24 17.45
CA ARG A 445 -4.40 5.30 16.12
C ARG A 445 -5.78 5.97 16.14
N GLY A 446 -6.35 6.23 17.32
CA GLY A 446 -7.67 6.85 17.48
C GLY A 446 -8.84 5.86 17.55
N ASP A 447 -8.59 4.55 17.65
CA ASP A 447 -9.64 3.54 17.77
C ASP A 447 -10.32 3.56 19.16
N ARG A 448 -11.52 2.98 19.22
CA ARG A 448 -12.30 2.85 20.46
C ARG A 448 -12.20 1.43 20.98
N LEU A 449 -11.91 1.26 22.26
CA LEU A 449 -11.91 -0.04 22.92
C LEU A 449 -13.17 -0.14 23.81
N PRO A 450 -14.12 -1.01 23.49
CA PRO A 450 -15.35 -1.14 24.26
C PRO A 450 -15.04 -1.82 25.60
N LEU A 451 -15.73 -1.38 26.65
CA LEU A 451 -15.59 -1.90 28.01
C LEU A 451 -16.35 -3.22 28.23
N ASP A 452 -17.35 -3.49 27.38
CA ASP A 452 -18.26 -4.65 27.45
C ASP A 452 -18.22 -5.46 26.14
N ASP A 453 -18.74 -6.70 26.17
CA ASP A 453 -18.76 -7.62 25.00
C ASP A 453 -19.69 -7.17 23.85
N GLU A 454 -20.44 -6.08 24.01
CA GLU A 454 -21.42 -5.59 23.04
C GLU A 454 -20.93 -4.33 22.31
N GLY A 455 -21.11 -4.30 20.97
CA GLY A 455 -20.87 -3.09 20.15
C GLY A 455 -19.48 -2.95 19.52
N ALA A 456 -18.64 -3.98 19.55
CA ALA A 456 -17.37 -4.00 18.83
C ALA A 456 -17.58 -4.34 17.34
N SER A 457 -17.17 -3.43 16.44
CA SER A 457 -17.19 -3.68 14.99
C SER A 457 -16.12 -4.67 14.55
N TYR A 458 -15.00 -4.73 15.28
CA TYR A 458 -13.87 -5.60 14.97
C TYR A 458 -13.33 -6.32 16.22
N GLU A 459 -12.72 -7.48 16.00
CA GLU A 459 -12.05 -8.25 17.06
C GLU A 459 -10.59 -8.50 16.67
N LEU A 460 -9.67 -7.92 17.45
CA LEU A 460 -8.23 -8.16 17.33
C LEU A 460 -7.84 -9.28 18.30
N VAL A 461 -7.58 -10.45 17.72
CA VAL A 461 -7.12 -11.64 18.45
C VAL A 461 -5.61 -11.69 18.43
N PHE A 462 -4.99 -11.91 19.59
CA PHE A 462 -3.53 -12.06 19.69
C PHE A 462 -3.14 -13.29 20.49
N GLN A 463 -2.00 -13.89 20.15
CA GLN A 463 -1.40 -15.03 20.83
C GLN A 463 0.08 -14.75 21.05
N VAL A 464 0.50 -14.73 22.31
CA VAL A 464 1.93 -14.64 22.64
C VAL A 464 2.60 -15.97 22.34
N ALA A 465 3.61 -15.93 21.47
CA ALA A 465 4.38 -17.10 21.07
C ALA A 465 5.62 -17.29 21.96
N SER A 466 6.29 -16.19 22.33
CA SER A 466 7.40 -16.19 23.28
C SER A 466 7.63 -14.80 23.85
N ALA A 467 8.10 -14.72 25.10
CA ALA A 467 8.58 -13.51 25.74
C ALA A 467 9.79 -13.86 26.60
N GLY A 468 10.97 -13.31 26.31
CA GLY A 468 12.17 -13.64 27.08
C GLY A 468 13.27 -12.58 27.03
N ALA A 469 14.17 -12.66 28.00
CA ALA A 469 15.36 -11.83 28.15
C ALA A 469 16.61 -12.71 28.16
N VAL A 470 17.55 -12.43 27.26
CA VAL A 470 18.83 -13.13 27.15
C VAL A 470 19.94 -12.24 27.69
N TYR A 471 20.70 -12.76 28.64
CA TYR A 471 21.85 -12.10 29.24
C TYR A 471 23.14 -12.71 28.70
N GLU A 472 23.92 -11.91 27.96
CA GLU A 472 25.17 -12.31 27.35
C GLU A 472 26.38 -11.59 27.96
N PRO A 473 27.50 -12.28 28.23
CA PRO A 473 28.69 -11.64 28.74
C PRO A 473 29.37 -10.80 27.64
N GLN A 474 29.61 -9.51 27.92
CA GLN A 474 30.45 -8.66 27.07
C GLN A 474 31.93 -8.86 27.41
N ARG A 475 32.78 -9.01 26.38
CA ARG A 475 34.24 -9.10 26.56
C ARG A 475 34.75 -7.77 27.10
N SER A 476 35.27 -7.78 28.32
CA SER A 476 36.28 -6.79 28.71
C SER A 476 37.60 -7.49 28.99
N LYS A 477 38.61 -7.24 28.13
CA LYS A 477 39.98 -7.65 28.41
C LYS A 477 40.69 -6.72 29.41
N LEU A 478 40.12 -5.54 29.72
CA LEU A 478 40.78 -4.47 30.49
C LEU A 478 39.74 -3.49 31.09
N ASN A 479 38.91 -3.88 32.06
CA ASN A 479 38.06 -2.90 32.77
C ASN A 479 38.02 -3.16 34.28
N PRO A 480 38.50 -2.24 35.14
CA PRO A 480 38.50 -2.39 36.60
C PRO A 480 37.14 -2.10 37.27
N PHE A 481 36.09 -1.80 36.50
CA PHE A 481 34.76 -1.38 36.99
C PHE A 481 33.67 -2.48 36.91
N GLY A 482 34.04 -3.76 37.05
CA GLY A 482 33.09 -4.88 37.13
C GLY A 482 32.70 -5.49 35.79
N SER A 483 32.28 -6.76 35.80
CA SER A 483 31.78 -7.46 34.61
C SER A 483 30.39 -6.95 34.21
N ARG A 484 30.24 -6.58 32.93
CA ARG A 484 28.98 -6.19 32.30
C ARG A 484 28.41 -7.31 31.44
N GLN A 485 27.09 -7.32 31.30
CA GLN A 485 26.33 -8.18 30.40
C GLN A 485 25.53 -7.32 29.43
N ALA A 486 25.47 -7.73 28.17
CA ALA A 486 24.47 -7.25 27.23
C ALA A 486 23.18 -8.01 27.50
N ARG A 487 22.08 -7.30 27.74
CA ARG A 487 20.75 -7.88 27.92
C ARG A 487 19.92 -7.58 26.70
N ASN A 488 19.28 -8.60 26.15
CA ASN A 488 18.45 -8.52 24.95
C ASN A 488 17.08 -9.14 25.24
N THR A 489 16.03 -8.33 25.20
CA THR A 489 14.65 -8.78 25.35
C THR A 489 14.03 -9.04 23.98
N ARG A 490 13.26 -10.12 23.87
CA ARG A 490 12.51 -10.48 22.67
C ARG A 490 11.10 -10.89 23.04
N VAL A 491 10.12 -10.30 22.38
CA VAL A 491 8.73 -10.73 22.46
C VAL A 491 8.19 -11.00 21.07
N GLN A 492 7.50 -12.12 20.89
CA GLN A 492 6.87 -12.51 19.64
C GLN A 492 5.38 -12.74 19.85
N VAL A 493 4.57 -12.06 19.06
CA VAL A 493 3.11 -12.14 19.11
C VAL A 493 2.56 -12.39 17.72
N ASN A 494 1.65 -13.35 17.60
CA ASN A 494 0.83 -13.53 16.41
C ASN A 494 -0.49 -12.82 16.61
N ALA A 495 -0.92 -12.01 15.65
CA ALA A 495 -2.13 -11.23 15.75
C ALA A 495 -2.97 -11.31 14.48
N ARG A 496 -4.29 -11.28 14.63
CA ARG A 496 -5.24 -11.24 13.53
C ARG A 496 -6.44 -10.36 13.87
N LEU A 497 -6.89 -9.56 12.92
CA LEU A 497 -8.10 -8.78 13.00
C LEU A 497 -9.24 -9.50 12.27
N ILE A 498 -10.38 -9.57 12.91
CA ILE A 498 -11.59 -10.24 12.43
C ILE A 498 -12.71 -9.21 12.33
N ASP A 499 -13.50 -9.28 11.26
CA ASP A 499 -14.76 -8.55 11.13
C ASP A 499 -15.78 -9.12 12.14
N GLY A 500 -16.18 -8.29 13.11
CA GLY A 500 -17.11 -8.66 14.17
C GLY A 500 -18.59 -8.56 13.78
N GLU A 501 -18.91 -7.83 12.71
CA GLU A 501 -20.28 -7.57 12.26
C GLU A 501 -20.76 -8.61 11.25
N ARG A 502 -19.85 -9.25 10.52
CA ARG A 502 -20.18 -10.31 9.55
C ARG A 502 -20.29 -11.70 10.20
N ALA A 503 -21.32 -12.44 9.80
CA ALA A 503 -21.57 -13.80 10.27
C ALA A 503 -20.46 -14.81 9.91
N ASP A 504 -19.64 -14.52 8.89
CA ASP A 504 -18.56 -15.39 8.41
C ASP A 504 -17.21 -15.15 9.13
N ARG A 505 -17.11 -14.12 9.99
CA ARG A 505 -15.91 -13.78 10.78
C ARG A 505 -14.62 -13.77 9.94
N GLN A 506 -14.67 -13.07 8.80
CA GLN A 506 -13.54 -12.95 7.89
C GLN A 506 -12.32 -12.32 8.57
N ILE A 507 -11.13 -12.89 8.34
CA ILE A 507 -9.85 -12.29 8.77
C ILE A 507 -9.49 -11.18 7.80
N LEU A 508 -9.43 -9.94 8.30
CA LEU A 508 -9.12 -8.75 7.51
C LEU A 508 -7.62 -8.43 7.50
N TRP A 509 -6.90 -8.86 8.53
CA TRP A 509 -5.49 -8.60 8.72
C TRP A 509 -4.87 -9.66 9.62
N ALA A 510 -3.63 -10.06 9.36
CA ALA A 510 -2.86 -10.91 10.26
C ALA A 510 -1.37 -10.62 10.12
N ARG A 511 -0.65 -10.55 11.24
CA ARG A 511 0.81 -10.40 11.27
C ARG A 511 1.43 -11.13 12.44
N ARG A 512 2.71 -11.44 12.27
CA ARG A 512 3.63 -11.75 13.38
C ARG A 512 4.36 -10.47 13.75
N ILE A 513 4.19 -10.01 14.98
CA ILE A 513 4.87 -8.86 15.55
C ILE A 513 6.04 -9.38 16.38
N GLU A 514 7.23 -8.87 16.09
CA GLU A 514 8.43 -9.18 16.88
C GLU A 514 9.01 -7.88 17.42
N SER A 515 9.20 -7.84 18.73
CA SER A 515 9.88 -6.76 19.44
C SER A 515 11.26 -7.25 19.89
N ARG A 516 12.26 -6.37 19.76
CA ARG A 516 13.60 -6.57 20.30
C ARG A 516 14.12 -5.27 20.93
N ALA A 517 14.58 -5.33 22.17
CA ALA A 517 15.23 -4.21 22.85
C ALA A 517 16.49 -4.67 23.60
N GLU A 518 17.55 -3.87 23.56
CA GLU A 518 18.88 -4.24 24.04
C GLU A 518 19.49 -3.13 24.92
N ASP A 519 20.12 -3.51 26.03
CA ASP A 519 20.87 -2.61 26.90
C ASP A 519 22.08 -3.28 27.59
N GLU A 520 22.85 -2.50 28.36
CA GLU A 520 24.00 -2.98 29.14
C GLU A 520 23.73 -2.91 30.64
N VAL A 521 23.95 -4.02 31.34
CA VAL A 521 23.68 -4.15 32.77
C VAL A 521 24.84 -4.81 33.53
N GLY A 522 24.85 -4.67 34.86
CA GLY A 522 25.82 -5.34 35.73
C GLY A 522 25.68 -6.87 35.70
N SER A 523 26.73 -7.61 36.02
CA SER A 523 26.69 -9.09 35.98
C SER A 523 25.76 -9.77 37.00
N ASP A 524 25.28 -9.04 38.00
CA ASP A 524 24.25 -9.43 38.97
C ASP A 524 22.83 -9.03 38.55
N ALA A 525 22.68 -8.32 37.43
CA ALA A 525 21.42 -7.73 37.01
C ALA A 525 20.32 -8.75 36.70
N ALA A 526 20.66 -9.95 36.20
CA ALA A 526 19.66 -10.98 35.93
C ALA A 526 18.83 -11.34 37.18
N ALA A 527 19.47 -11.39 38.35
CA ALA A 527 18.80 -11.66 39.62
C ALA A 527 18.07 -10.44 40.23
N LEU A 528 18.42 -9.22 39.80
CA LEU A 528 17.88 -7.97 40.35
C LEU A 528 16.78 -7.34 39.48
N LEU A 529 16.80 -7.61 38.17
CA LEU A 529 15.92 -7.03 37.15
C LEU A 529 14.90 -8.05 36.62
N GLY A 530 15.07 -9.33 36.96
CA GLY A 530 14.08 -10.39 36.78
C GLY A 530 13.02 -10.33 37.86
N GLY A 531 11.86 -9.75 37.53
CA GLY A 531 10.83 -9.44 38.52
C GLY A 531 9.45 -10.01 38.24
N ALA A 532 9.20 -10.64 37.08
CA ALA A 532 7.86 -11.11 36.72
C ALA A 532 7.91 -12.38 35.87
N ASP A 533 7.03 -13.34 36.17
CA ASP A 533 6.84 -14.61 35.45
C ASP A 533 6.44 -14.42 33.97
N ALA A 534 6.20 -13.17 33.54
CA ALA A 534 5.82 -12.81 32.19
C ALA A 534 6.97 -12.85 31.16
N VAL A 535 8.24 -12.77 31.59
CA VAL A 535 9.40 -12.75 30.69
C VAL A 535 10.42 -13.78 31.14
N ASP A 536 10.61 -14.83 30.35
CA ASP A 536 11.55 -15.91 30.65
C ASP A 536 13.00 -15.43 30.56
N GLN A 537 13.82 -15.75 31.55
CA GLN A 537 15.23 -15.38 31.55
C GLN A 537 16.13 -16.51 31.07
N ALA A 538 17.07 -16.20 30.19
CA ALA A 538 18.15 -17.08 29.79
C ALA A 538 19.51 -16.41 30.03
N ILE A 539 20.35 -17.04 30.85
CA ILE A 539 21.71 -16.55 31.14
C ILE A 539 22.72 -17.41 30.36
N VAL A 540 23.49 -16.79 29.47
CA VAL A 540 24.56 -17.46 28.73
C VAL A 540 25.84 -17.47 29.58
N PRO A 541 26.33 -18.63 30.05
CA PRO A 541 27.56 -18.69 30.83
C PRO A 541 28.76 -18.22 30.02
N ALA A 542 29.66 -17.45 30.65
CA ALA A 542 30.91 -16.99 30.02
C ALA A 542 31.76 -18.13 29.43
N ASN A 543 31.63 -19.34 29.99
CA ASN A 543 32.38 -20.52 29.60
C ASN A 543 31.84 -21.20 28.33
N GLN A 544 30.57 -20.98 27.94
CA GLN A 544 29.96 -21.61 26.76
C GLN A 544 30.51 -21.05 25.45
N ARG A 545 30.78 -19.73 25.37
CA ARG A 545 31.43 -19.11 24.21
C ARG A 545 32.91 -19.50 24.05
N VAL A 546 33.61 -19.82 25.14
CA VAL A 546 34.98 -20.38 25.08
C VAL A 546 34.95 -21.80 24.52
N LEU A 547 33.89 -22.56 24.84
CA LEU A 547 33.64 -23.89 24.29
C LEU A 547 33.27 -23.82 22.81
N GLU A 548 32.43 -22.88 22.38
CA GLU A 548 32.15 -22.65 20.95
C GLU A 548 33.36 -22.13 20.17
N ALA A 549 34.15 -21.22 20.74
CA ALA A 549 35.39 -20.76 20.11
C ALA A 549 36.45 -21.87 20.06
N GLY A 550 36.50 -22.74 21.07
CA GLY A 550 37.32 -23.94 21.11
C GLY A 550 36.88 -24.98 20.08
N LEU A 551 35.56 -25.20 19.93
CA LEU A 551 34.97 -26.08 18.93
C LEU A 551 35.17 -25.54 17.51
N SER A 552 34.93 -24.24 17.30
CA SER A 552 35.18 -23.55 16.02
C SER A 552 36.65 -23.56 15.67
N GLY A 553 37.53 -23.38 16.65
CA GLY A 553 38.98 -23.52 16.50
C GLY A 553 39.42 -24.95 16.21
N LEU A 554 38.75 -25.95 16.78
CA LEU A 554 38.96 -27.38 16.47
C LEU A 554 38.48 -27.74 15.06
N ILE A 555 37.36 -27.18 14.63
CA ILE A 555 36.83 -27.35 13.27
C ILE A 555 37.76 -26.68 12.26
N VAL A 556 38.13 -25.42 12.47
CA VAL A 556 39.05 -24.69 11.59
C VAL A 556 40.45 -25.30 11.61
N GLY A 557 40.97 -25.68 12.78
CA GLY A 557 42.26 -26.35 12.92
C GLY A 557 42.27 -27.77 12.34
N GLY A 558 41.16 -28.50 12.48
CA GLY A 558 40.95 -29.80 11.83
C GLY A 558 40.88 -29.67 10.31
N LEU A 559 40.16 -28.66 9.78
CA LEU A 559 40.17 -28.32 8.36
C LEU A 559 41.58 -27.94 7.89
N PHE A 560 42.32 -27.13 8.65
CA PHE A 560 43.69 -26.76 8.31
C PHE A 560 44.62 -27.99 8.26
N PHE A 561 44.47 -28.93 9.20
CA PHE A 561 45.22 -30.18 9.22
C PHE A 561 44.87 -31.09 8.03
N VAL A 562 43.60 -31.14 7.61
CA VAL A 562 43.16 -31.91 6.43
C VAL A 562 43.69 -31.31 5.12
N PHE A 563 43.78 -30.00 5.02
CA PHE A 563 44.18 -29.33 3.77
C PHE A 563 45.68 -29.00 3.66
N PHE A 564 46.42 -28.96 4.77
CA PHE A 564 47.81 -28.48 4.79
C PHE A 564 48.80 -29.35 5.59
N SER A 565 48.37 -30.52 6.09
CA SER A 565 49.32 -31.54 6.57
C SER A 565 49.84 -32.35 5.37
N PRO A 566 51.16 -32.48 5.18
CA PRO A 566 51.78 -33.10 3.99
C PRO A 566 51.56 -34.60 3.85
#